data_AF-A0A3C0T8G1-F1
#
_entry.id   AF-A0A3C0T8G1-F1
#
_cell.length_a   1.000
_cell.length_b   1.000
_cell.length_c   1.000
_cell.angle_alpha   90.00
_cell.angle_beta   90.00
_cell.angle_gamma   90.00
#
_symmetry.space_group_name_H-M   'P 1'
#
loop_
_entity.id
_entity.type
_entity.pdbx_description
1 polymer ?
#
loop_
_entity_poly.entity_id
_entity_poly.type
_entity_poly.pdbx_seq_one_letter_code
_entity_poly.pdbx_strand_id
1 'polypeptide(L)'
;LFHTSGKVPTGHLDIALYALFTLMVASGLFGFYLTRTIPTTLSSRGNEVIFERIPLFRRQIKDRVEQIILQSIEQSASSILAEFYESYLMYFLAGPRNVLLHLVRSERTSYRLRHELRESDRYLDEQDKVLAAELDDLIKLKDDLDFHYARQGLLKLWLFFHIPMTLVLLMFLVAHIVLIYAFTYGGS
;
A
#
# COMPACT_ATOMS: atom_id res chain seq x y z
N LEU A 1 -8.63 -46.17 -2.40
CA LEU A 1 -7.17 -46.05 -2.61
C LEU A 1 -6.93 -46.04 -4.12
N PHE A 2 -6.45 -44.91 -4.63
CA PHE A 2 -5.80 -44.66 -5.94
C PHE A 2 -6.20 -45.53 -7.14
N HIS A 3 -6.95 -44.95 -8.10
CA HIS A 3 -6.69 -45.01 -9.55
C HIS A 3 -7.73 -44.15 -10.30
N THR A 4 -7.76 -42.84 -10.05
CA THR A 4 -8.26 -41.92 -11.09
C THR A 4 -7.12 -41.77 -12.10
N SER A 5 -7.16 -42.60 -13.15
CA SER A 5 -6.33 -42.46 -14.33
C SER A 5 -6.21 -40.99 -14.72
N GLY A 6 -4.99 -40.52 -14.95
CA GLY A 6 -4.67 -39.18 -15.44
C GLY A 6 -5.24 -38.94 -16.84
N LYS A 7 -6.57 -38.93 -16.97
CA LYS A 7 -7.27 -38.33 -18.09
C LYS A 7 -7.24 -36.84 -17.84
N VAL A 8 -6.47 -36.15 -18.67
CA VAL A 8 -6.62 -34.71 -18.87
C VAL A 8 -8.10 -34.46 -19.17
N PRO A 9 -8.81 -33.65 -18.37
CA PRO A 9 -10.23 -33.46 -18.57
C PRO A 9 -10.46 -32.81 -19.93
N THR A 10 -11.20 -33.49 -20.81
CA THR A 10 -11.45 -33.06 -22.20
C THR A 10 -12.78 -32.30 -22.35
N GLY A 11 -13.54 -32.12 -21.26
CA GLY A 11 -14.74 -31.30 -21.22
C GLY A 11 -14.44 -29.85 -20.86
N HIS A 12 -15.05 -28.89 -21.57
CA HIS A 12 -14.90 -27.45 -21.31
C HIS A 12 -15.22 -27.07 -19.84
N LEU A 13 -16.12 -27.81 -19.19
CA LEU A 13 -16.54 -27.59 -17.81
C LEU A 13 -15.43 -27.98 -16.80
N ASP A 14 -14.75 -29.09 -17.03
CA ASP A 14 -13.68 -29.57 -16.14
C ASP A 14 -12.44 -28.68 -16.22
N ILE A 15 -12.11 -28.19 -17.42
CA ILE A 15 -11.02 -27.21 -17.62
C ILE A 15 -11.35 -25.90 -16.90
N ALA A 16 -12.60 -25.42 -16.99
CA ALA A 16 -13.05 -24.22 -16.28
C ALA A 16 -12.96 -24.39 -14.76
N LEU A 17 -13.39 -25.54 -14.23
CA LEU A 17 -13.28 -25.86 -12.79
C LEU A 17 -11.83 -25.94 -12.33
N TYR A 18 -10.96 -26.61 -13.09
CA TYR A 18 -9.53 -26.71 -12.77
C TYR A 18 -8.84 -25.33 -12.79
N ALA A 19 -9.15 -24.49 -13.79
CA ALA A 19 -8.62 -23.14 -13.89
C ALA A 19 -9.09 -22.25 -12.73
N LEU A 20 -10.39 -22.27 -12.41
CA LEU A 20 -10.97 -21.53 -11.28
C LEU A 20 -10.36 -21.99 -9.95
N PHE A 21 -10.21 -23.30 -9.75
CA PHE A 21 -9.63 -23.85 -8.53
C PHE A 21 -8.15 -23.46 -8.39
N THR A 22 -7.36 -23.59 -9.46
CA THR A 22 -5.95 -23.18 -9.46
C THR A 22 -5.79 -21.69 -9.19
N LEU A 23 -6.61 -20.84 -9.82
CA LEU A 23 -6.62 -19.40 -9.58
C LEU A 23 -6.97 -19.08 -8.12
N MET A 24 -7.92 -19.82 -7.53
CA MET A 24 -8.32 -19.66 -6.13
C MET A 24 -7.19 -20.01 -5.17
N VAL A 25 -6.54 -21.15 -5.39
CA VAL A 25 -5.39 -21.60 -4.59
C VAL A 25 -4.26 -20.59 -4.68
N ALA A 26 -3.95 -20.10 -5.89
CA ALA A 26 -2.95 -19.06 -6.09
C ALA A 26 -3.33 -17.75 -5.36
N SER A 27 -4.60 -17.33 -5.41
CA SER A 27 -5.12 -16.15 -4.72
C SER A 27 -5.06 -16.29 -3.19
N GLY A 28 -5.34 -17.49 -2.66
CA GLY A 28 -5.21 -17.80 -1.24
C GLY A 28 -3.76 -17.82 -0.76
N LEU A 29 -2.84 -18.41 -1.53
CA LEU A 29 -1.39 -18.37 -1.25
C LEU A 29 -0.85 -16.94 -1.27
N PHE A 30 -1.29 -16.13 -2.23
CA PHE A 30 -0.96 -14.71 -2.30
C PHE A 30 -1.48 -13.95 -1.08
N GLY A 31 -2.71 -14.21 -0.65
CA GLY A 31 -3.29 -13.66 0.58
C GLY A 31 -2.52 -14.06 1.84
N PHE A 32 -2.13 -15.32 1.95
CA PHE A 32 -1.30 -15.82 3.06
C PHE A 32 0.07 -15.11 3.10
N TYR A 33 0.70 -14.95 1.94
CA TYR A 33 1.96 -14.20 1.83
C TYR A 33 1.81 -12.74 2.27
N LEU A 34 0.76 -12.05 1.83
CA LEU A 34 0.46 -10.66 2.23
C LEU A 34 0.18 -10.54 3.74
N THR A 35 -0.65 -11.43 4.27
CA THR A 35 -1.04 -11.43 5.69
C THR A 35 0.14 -11.72 6.61
N ARG A 36 1.19 -12.37 6.11
CA ARG A 36 2.41 -12.64 6.88
C ARG A 36 3.48 -11.55 6.77
N THR A 37 3.54 -10.85 5.65
CA THR A 37 4.57 -9.82 5.37
C THR A 37 4.16 -8.41 5.80
N ILE A 38 2.86 -8.12 5.92
CA ILE A 38 2.35 -6.81 6.33
C ILE A 38 2.51 -6.58 7.85
N PRO A 39 2.00 -7.43 8.77
CA PRO A 39 2.06 -7.16 10.21
C PRO A 39 3.48 -7.11 10.76
N THR A 40 4.41 -7.89 10.20
CA THR A 40 5.83 -7.89 10.60
C THR A 40 6.56 -6.58 10.28
N THR A 41 6.11 -5.84 9.28
CA THR A 41 6.64 -4.50 8.96
C THR A 41 5.94 -3.36 9.68
N LEU A 42 4.70 -3.58 10.16
CA LEU A 42 3.97 -2.58 10.94
C LEU A 42 4.46 -2.56 12.38
N SER A 43 4.79 -3.71 12.97
CA SER A 43 5.27 -3.79 14.35
C SER A 43 6.67 -3.18 14.54
N SER A 44 7.46 -3.00 13.47
CA SER A 44 8.82 -2.45 13.58
C SER A 44 8.89 -0.92 13.50
N ARG A 45 7.82 -0.23 13.06
CA ARG A 45 7.78 1.26 12.93
C ARG A 45 6.81 1.98 13.88
N GLY A 46 6.23 1.27 14.85
CA GLY A 46 5.87 1.88 16.14
C GLY A 46 4.57 2.69 16.23
N ASN A 47 3.70 2.73 15.23
CA ASN A 47 2.33 3.23 15.41
C ASN A 47 1.36 2.58 14.42
N GLU A 48 0.37 1.84 14.93
CA GLU A 48 -0.77 1.39 14.15
C GLU A 48 -1.65 2.59 13.79
N VAL A 49 -1.26 3.34 12.75
CA VAL A 49 -2.09 4.42 12.24
C VAL A 49 -3.33 3.80 11.58
N ILE A 50 -4.50 4.14 12.11
CA ILE A 50 -5.80 3.71 11.58
C ILE A 50 -5.94 4.29 10.15
N PHE A 51 -6.20 3.42 9.17
CA PHE A 51 -6.28 3.78 7.76
C PHE A 51 -7.23 4.96 7.48
N GLU A 52 -8.35 5.05 8.21
CA GLU A 52 -9.31 6.15 8.07
C GLU A 52 -8.75 7.52 8.49
N ARG A 53 -7.71 7.58 9.34
CA ARG A 53 -7.12 8.85 9.81
C ARG A 53 -5.99 9.35 8.92
N ILE A 54 -5.46 8.53 8.02
CA ILE A 54 -4.39 8.88 7.08
C ILE A 54 -4.65 10.20 6.32
N PRO A 55 -5.83 10.45 5.71
CA PRO A 55 -6.08 11.72 5.02
C PRO A 55 -6.05 12.92 5.98
N LEU A 56 -6.40 12.72 7.25
CA LEU A 56 -6.40 13.77 8.27
C LEU A 56 -4.96 14.09 8.70
N PHE A 57 -4.14 13.07 8.96
CA PHE A 57 -2.72 13.24 9.26
C PHE A 57 -1.95 13.91 8.11
N ARG A 58 -2.26 13.58 6.86
CA ARG A 58 -1.63 14.25 5.71
C ARG A 58 -1.94 15.74 5.65
N ARG A 59 -3.18 16.12 5.96
CA ARG A 59 -3.56 17.55 6.07
C ARG A 59 -2.79 18.22 7.20
N GLN A 60 -2.74 17.61 8.37
CA GLN A 60 -1.98 18.13 9.51
C GLN A 60 -0.49 18.32 9.19
N ILE A 61 0.14 17.37 8.48
CA ILE A 61 1.53 17.50 8.03
C ILE A 61 1.66 18.69 7.08
N LYS A 62 0.76 18.81 6.10
CA LYS A 62 0.78 19.94 5.15
C LYS A 62 0.64 21.27 5.89
N ASP A 63 -0.35 21.39 6.78
CA ASP A 63 -0.61 22.60 7.55
C ASP A 63 0.59 22.96 8.43
N ARG A 64 1.24 21.95 9.06
CA ARG A 64 2.42 22.17 9.88
C ARG A 64 3.63 22.61 9.06
N VAL A 65 3.84 22.03 7.88
CA VAL A 65 4.88 22.48 6.95
C VAL A 65 4.65 23.93 6.55
N GLU A 66 3.43 24.30 6.17
CA GLU A 66 3.11 25.68 5.79
C GLU A 66 3.37 26.66 6.95
N GLN A 67 3.04 26.27 8.19
CA GLN A 67 3.39 27.06 9.38
C GLN A 67 4.90 27.25 9.56
N ILE A 68 5.70 26.19 9.36
CA ILE A 68 7.17 26.26 9.46
C ILE A 68 7.74 27.22 8.41
N ILE A 69 7.21 27.18 7.18
CA ILE A 69 7.67 28.08 6.11
C ILE A 69 7.28 29.53 6.41
N LEU A 70 6.05 29.78 6.87
CA LEU A 70 5.63 31.12 7.29
C LEU A 70 6.51 31.64 8.45
N GLN A 71 6.80 30.79 9.43
CA GLN A 71 7.66 31.13 10.54
C GLN A 71 9.09 31.47 10.09
N SER A 72 9.64 30.72 9.13
CA SER A 72 10.96 31.03 8.55
C SER A 72 10.97 32.39 7.84
N ILE A 73 9.93 32.71 7.08
CA ILE A 73 9.80 34.02 6.39
C ILE A 73 9.67 35.19 7.38
N GLU A 74 8.97 34.99 8.50
CA GLU A 74 8.78 36.04 9.51
C GLU A 74 10.00 36.25 10.40
N GLN A 75 10.74 35.18 10.71
CA GLN A 75 11.82 35.19 11.70
C GLN A 75 13.22 35.28 11.10
N SER A 76 13.36 34.86 9.84
CA SER A 76 14.64 34.84 9.12
C SER A 76 14.55 35.68 7.86
N ALA A 77 15.62 36.43 7.56
CA ALA A 77 15.74 37.17 6.29
C ALA A 77 16.09 36.25 5.10
N SER A 78 16.23 34.95 5.34
CA SER A 78 16.64 33.94 4.36
C SER A 78 15.42 33.29 3.69
N SER A 79 15.35 33.34 2.35
CA SER A 79 14.30 32.71 1.55
C SER A 79 14.54 31.21 1.29
N ILE A 80 15.63 30.62 1.81
CA ILE A 80 16.09 29.28 1.44
C ILE A 80 15.03 28.20 1.72
N LEU A 81 14.38 28.23 2.89
CA LEU A 81 13.34 27.24 3.23
C LEU A 81 12.07 27.43 2.39
N ALA A 82 11.71 28.67 2.06
CA ALA A 82 10.58 28.96 1.19
C ALA A 82 10.83 28.50 -0.26
N GLU A 83 12.04 28.74 -0.79
CA GLU A 83 12.46 28.25 -2.11
C GLU A 83 12.49 26.73 -2.17
N PHE A 84 12.97 26.08 -1.10
CA PHE A 84 12.93 24.62 -0.97
C PHE A 84 11.49 24.09 -0.97
N TYR A 85 10.58 24.78 -0.26
CA TYR A 85 9.16 24.43 -0.24
C TYR A 85 8.53 24.48 -1.63
N GLU A 86 8.69 25.59 -2.36
CA GLU A 86 8.09 25.74 -3.69
C GLU A 86 8.70 24.76 -4.71
N SER A 87 10.02 24.57 -4.66
CA SER A 87 10.76 23.78 -5.65
C SER A 87 10.56 22.27 -5.49
N TYR A 88 10.48 21.78 -4.25
CA TYR A 88 10.51 20.34 -3.96
C TYR A 88 9.33 19.85 -3.13
N LEU A 89 8.98 20.59 -2.06
CA LEU A 89 8.05 20.08 -1.04
C LEU A 89 6.59 20.23 -1.46
N MET A 90 6.23 21.30 -2.18
CA MET A 90 4.89 21.52 -2.71
C MET A 90 4.47 20.36 -3.61
N TYR A 91 5.35 19.92 -4.52
CA TYR A 91 5.08 18.77 -5.38
C TYR A 91 4.95 17.46 -4.59
N PHE A 92 5.74 17.29 -3.52
CA PHE A 92 5.68 16.12 -2.63
C PHE A 92 4.41 16.07 -1.76
N LEU A 93 3.89 17.23 -1.36
CA LEU A 93 2.69 17.39 -0.53
C LEU A 93 1.39 17.45 -1.33
N ALA A 94 1.45 17.78 -2.63
CA ALA A 94 0.28 18.00 -3.50
C ALA A 94 -0.63 16.78 -3.71
N GLY A 95 -0.23 15.55 -3.34
CA GLY A 95 -1.19 14.44 -3.34
C GLY A 95 -0.63 13.05 -3.05
N PRO A 96 -1.52 12.03 -2.99
CA PRO A 96 -1.18 10.60 -2.96
C PRO A 96 -0.60 10.14 -4.31
N ARG A 97 0.43 10.77 -4.83
CA ARG A 97 1.14 10.25 -6.00
C ARG A 97 2.28 9.37 -5.55
N ASN A 98 2.49 8.27 -6.29
CA ASN A 98 3.46 7.18 -6.03
C ASN A 98 2.97 5.99 -5.20
N VAL A 99 1.66 5.73 -5.08
CA VAL A 99 1.14 4.52 -4.38
C VAL A 99 1.77 3.22 -4.91
N LEU A 100 1.95 3.14 -6.23
CA LEU A 100 2.62 2.02 -6.92
C LEU A 100 4.15 1.96 -6.70
N LEU A 101 4.80 3.09 -6.48
CA LEU A 101 6.25 3.18 -6.18
C LEU A 101 6.54 2.90 -4.70
N HIS A 102 5.64 3.28 -3.78
CA HIS A 102 5.71 2.91 -2.36
C HIS A 102 5.39 1.42 -2.13
N LEU A 103 4.59 0.80 -3.01
CA LEU A 103 4.43 -0.66 -3.07
C LEU A 103 5.76 -1.40 -3.29
N VAL A 104 6.76 -0.76 -3.90
CA VAL A 104 8.11 -1.30 -4.17
C VAL A 104 9.15 -0.82 -3.12
N ARG A 105 8.71 -0.25 -1.99
CA ARG A 105 9.61 0.19 -0.89
C ARG A 105 10.63 1.26 -1.34
N SER A 106 10.25 2.15 -2.24
CA SER A 106 11.14 3.20 -2.73
C SER A 106 11.20 4.38 -1.75
N GLU A 107 12.13 4.32 -0.80
CA GLU A 107 12.53 5.48 0.05
C GLU A 107 13.32 6.54 -0.74
N ARG A 108 13.47 6.40 -2.06
CA ARG A 108 14.32 7.26 -2.89
C ARG A 108 13.86 8.72 -2.91
N THR A 109 12.56 8.96 -2.89
CA THR A 109 12.01 10.32 -2.94
C THR A 109 12.24 11.04 -1.62
N SER A 110 11.88 10.44 -0.49
CA SER A 110 12.13 11.02 0.85
C SER A 110 13.62 11.18 1.11
N TYR A 111 14.45 10.18 0.74
CA TYR A 111 15.90 10.28 0.84
C TYR A 111 16.46 11.47 0.05
N ARG A 112 16.00 11.69 -1.20
CA ARG A 112 16.45 12.83 -2.01
C ARG A 112 16.08 14.16 -1.38
N LEU A 113 14.83 14.34 -0.93
CA LEU A 113 14.40 15.59 -0.29
C LEU A 113 15.21 15.88 0.98
N ARG A 114 15.47 14.87 1.80
CA ARG A 114 16.28 15.03 3.02
C ARG A 114 17.75 15.31 2.70
N HIS A 115 18.28 14.75 1.62
CA HIS A 115 19.64 15.04 1.17
C HIS A 115 19.78 16.51 0.76
N GLU A 116 18.87 17.01 -0.08
CA GLU A 116 18.84 18.42 -0.51
C GLU A 116 18.66 19.38 0.67
N LEU A 117 17.80 19.02 1.63
CA LEU A 117 17.61 19.80 2.85
C LEU A 117 18.88 19.86 3.71
N ARG A 118 19.60 18.73 3.84
CA ARG A 118 20.88 18.65 4.57
C ARG A 118 22.03 19.39 3.86
N GLU A 119 22.03 19.42 2.54
CA GLU A 119 23.00 20.24 1.81
C GLU A 119 22.74 21.73 2.02
N SER A 120 21.46 22.12 2.12
CA SER A 120 21.04 23.48 2.39
C SER A 120 21.32 23.92 3.83
N ASP A 121 21.39 23.00 4.79
CA ASP A 121 21.63 23.23 6.23
C ASP A 121 22.88 24.08 6.52
N ARG A 122 23.91 23.95 5.69
CA ARG A 122 25.16 24.75 5.81
C ARG A 122 24.93 26.25 5.59
N TYR A 123 23.88 26.63 4.87
CA TYR A 123 23.57 28.00 4.48
C TYR A 123 22.40 28.58 5.30
N LEU A 124 21.80 27.78 6.18
CA LEU A 124 20.72 28.22 7.07
C LEU A 124 21.27 28.94 8.30
N ASP A 125 20.51 29.92 8.77
CA ASP A 125 20.75 30.54 10.08
C ASP A 125 20.38 29.58 11.21
N GLU A 126 20.85 29.83 12.44
CA GLU A 126 20.59 28.97 13.60
C GLU A 126 19.08 28.75 13.86
N GLN A 127 18.24 29.75 13.57
CA GLN A 127 16.78 29.61 13.70
C GLN A 127 16.20 28.71 12.60
N ASP A 128 16.64 28.89 11.35
CA ASP A 128 16.18 28.07 10.23
C ASP A 128 16.66 26.62 10.33
N LYS A 129 17.79 26.34 10.98
CA LYS A 129 18.26 24.97 11.25
C LYS A 129 17.30 24.19 12.14
N VAL A 130 16.73 24.84 13.17
CA VAL A 130 15.73 24.22 14.04
C VAL A 130 14.46 23.90 13.25
N LEU A 131 14.02 24.83 12.39
CA LEU A 131 12.87 24.64 11.51
C LEU A 131 13.13 23.54 10.45
N ALA A 132 14.33 23.45 9.91
CA ALA A 132 14.74 22.42 8.97
C ALA A 132 14.78 21.03 9.62
N ALA A 133 15.21 20.92 10.88
CA ALA A 133 15.15 19.67 11.63
C ALA A 133 13.71 19.19 11.83
N GLU A 134 12.79 20.09 12.18
CA GLU A 134 11.37 19.77 12.29
C GLU A 134 10.77 19.33 10.93
N LEU A 135 11.20 19.99 9.84
CA LEU A 135 10.81 19.63 8.48
C LEU A 135 11.28 18.23 8.06
N ASP A 136 12.51 17.84 8.43
CA ASP A 136 13.06 16.50 8.18
C ASP A 136 12.21 15.40 8.84
N ASP A 137 11.73 15.66 10.07
CA ASP A 137 10.89 14.73 10.82
C ASP A 137 9.46 14.64 10.23
N LEU A 138 8.90 15.74 9.75
CA LEU A 138 7.63 15.72 9.03
C LEU A 138 7.71 14.96 7.70
N ILE A 139 8.83 15.08 6.97
CA ILE A 139 9.07 14.32 5.73
C ILE A 139 9.15 12.82 6.03
N LYS A 140 9.82 12.41 7.11
CA LYS A 140 9.85 11.01 7.57
C LYS A 140 8.45 10.50 7.89
N LEU A 141 7.71 11.27 8.69
CA LEU A 141 6.36 10.89 9.12
C LEU A 141 5.43 10.69 7.92
N LYS A 142 5.51 11.56 6.91
CA LYS A 142 4.73 11.41 5.67
C LYS A 142 5.12 10.15 4.89
N ASP A 143 6.41 9.87 4.74
CA ASP A 143 6.89 8.70 4.01
C ASP A 143 6.43 7.38 4.66
N ASP A 144 6.50 7.32 6.00
CA ASP A 144 5.97 6.21 6.78
C ASP A 144 4.45 6.05 6.57
N LEU A 145 3.71 7.16 6.65
CA LEU A 145 2.26 7.17 6.46
C LEU A 145 1.86 6.69 5.06
N ASP A 146 2.60 7.09 4.03
CA ASP A 146 2.39 6.70 2.63
C ASP A 146 2.68 5.21 2.41
N PHE A 147 3.69 4.67 3.10
CA PHE A 147 4.01 3.24 3.12
C PHE A 147 2.90 2.42 3.78
N HIS A 148 2.40 2.86 4.94
CA HIS A 148 1.27 2.20 5.63
C HIS A 148 0.00 2.20 4.77
N TYR A 149 -0.32 3.33 4.13
CA TYR A 149 -1.46 3.45 3.23
C TYR A 149 -1.39 2.45 2.06
N ALA A 150 -0.23 2.36 1.40
CA ALA A 150 -0.06 1.48 0.24
C ALA A 150 -0.24 0.00 0.60
N ARG A 151 0.30 -0.45 1.75
CA ARG A 151 0.20 -1.84 2.21
C ARG A 151 -1.20 -2.21 2.69
N GLN A 152 -1.83 -1.35 3.49
CA GLN A 152 -3.20 -1.56 3.94
C GLN A 152 -4.19 -1.50 2.76
N GLY A 153 -3.97 -0.61 1.80
CA GLY A 153 -4.73 -0.53 0.56
C GLY A 153 -4.63 -1.80 -0.27
N LEU A 154 -3.44 -2.37 -0.43
CA LEU A 154 -3.24 -3.64 -1.14
C LEU A 154 -4.00 -4.79 -0.48
N LEU A 155 -3.98 -4.87 0.87
CA LEU A 155 -4.71 -5.91 1.60
C LEU A 155 -6.23 -5.75 1.45
N LYS A 156 -6.75 -4.51 1.55
CA LYS A 156 -8.18 -4.23 1.30
C LYS A 156 -8.58 -4.56 -0.14
N LEU A 157 -7.72 -4.24 -1.12
CA LEU A 157 -7.94 -4.55 -2.53
C LEU A 157 -7.94 -6.07 -2.78
N TRP A 158 -6.98 -6.80 -2.19
CA TRP A 158 -6.92 -8.25 -2.30
C TRP A 158 -8.18 -8.90 -1.69
N LEU A 159 -8.60 -8.51 -0.48
CA LEU A 159 -9.83 -8.99 0.15
C LEU A 159 -11.06 -8.72 -0.74
N PHE A 160 -11.14 -7.53 -1.34
CA PHE A 160 -12.23 -7.14 -2.22
C PHE A 160 -12.38 -8.05 -3.45
N PHE A 161 -11.26 -8.53 -4.03
CA PHE A 161 -11.31 -9.48 -5.15
C PHE A 161 -11.43 -10.94 -4.70
N HIS A 162 -10.77 -11.30 -3.60
CA HIS A 162 -10.75 -12.67 -3.10
C HIS A 162 -12.12 -13.13 -2.60
N ILE A 163 -12.84 -12.29 -1.86
CA ILE A 163 -14.15 -12.65 -1.28
C ILE A 163 -15.21 -12.99 -2.35
N PRO A 164 -15.45 -12.16 -3.39
CA PRO A 164 -16.38 -12.53 -4.46
C PRO A 164 -15.93 -13.79 -5.21
N MET A 165 -14.62 -13.94 -5.42
CA MET A 165 -14.07 -15.11 -6.07
C MET A 165 -14.36 -16.40 -5.28
N THR A 166 -14.28 -16.36 -3.94
CA THR A 166 -14.60 -17.53 -3.13
C THR A 166 -16.07 -17.92 -3.19
N LEU A 167 -16.97 -16.93 -3.28
CA LEU A 167 -18.41 -17.16 -3.47
C LEU A 167 -18.71 -17.81 -4.82
N VAL A 168 -18.08 -17.34 -5.90
CA VAL A 168 -18.24 -17.94 -7.24
C VAL A 168 -17.75 -19.39 -7.23
N LEU A 169 -16.57 -19.66 -6.64
CA LEU A 169 -16.07 -21.02 -6.55
C LEU A 169 -17.01 -21.93 -5.74
N LEU A 170 -17.55 -21.44 -4.62
CA LEU A 170 -18.50 -22.18 -3.80
C LEU A 170 -19.76 -22.55 -4.59
N MET A 171 -20.30 -21.60 -5.37
CA MET A 171 -21.44 -21.84 -6.25
C MET A 171 -21.14 -22.90 -7.32
N PHE A 172 -19.97 -22.83 -7.95
CA PHE A 172 -19.52 -23.82 -8.93
C PHE A 172 -19.29 -25.20 -8.31
N LEU A 173 -18.76 -25.27 -7.09
CA LEU A 173 -18.57 -26.52 -6.36
C LEU A 173 -19.91 -27.21 -6.10
N VAL A 174 -20.91 -26.46 -5.64
CA VAL A 174 -22.26 -27.00 -5.43
C VAL A 174 -22.87 -27.48 -6.75
N ALA A 175 -22.78 -26.68 -7.82
CA ALA A 175 -23.28 -27.05 -9.14
C ALA A 175 -22.61 -28.35 -9.67
N HIS A 176 -21.30 -28.49 -9.45
CA HIS A 176 -20.55 -29.69 -9.84
C HIS A 176 -21.00 -30.93 -9.06
N ILE A 177 -21.20 -30.81 -7.75
CA ILE A 177 -21.71 -31.90 -6.92
C ILE A 177 -23.11 -32.33 -7.40
N VAL A 178 -24.01 -31.36 -7.64
CA VAL A 178 -25.36 -31.63 -8.16
C VAL A 178 -25.32 -32.33 -9.51
N LEU A 179 -24.47 -31.88 -10.44
CA LEU A 179 -24.29 -32.51 -11.74
C LEU A 179 -23.84 -33.97 -11.60
N ILE A 180 -22.84 -34.25 -10.77
CA ILE A 180 -22.37 -35.62 -10.53
C ILE A 180 -23.52 -36.46 -9.96
N TYR A 181 -24.22 -35.99 -8.92
CA TYR A 181 -25.34 -36.75 -8.36
C TYR A 181 -26.46 -36.99 -9.38
N ALA A 182 -26.82 -35.98 -10.19
CA ALA A 182 -27.84 -36.11 -11.22
C ALA A 182 -27.47 -37.12 -12.31
N PHE A 183 -26.22 -37.11 -12.79
CA PHE A 183 -25.75 -38.09 -13.78
C PHE A 183 -25.54 -39.49 -13.19
N THR A 184 -25.20 -39.60 -11.89
CA THR A 184 -24.96 -40.89 -11.23
C THR A 184 -26.26 -41.58 -10.81
N TYR A 185 -27.29 -40.83 -10.40
CA TYR A 185 -28.61 -41.36 -10.00
C TYR A 185 -29.66 -41.35 -11.12
N GLY A 186 -29.55 -40.47 -12.12
CA GLY A 186 -30.49 -40.42 -13.26
C GLY A 186 -30.19 -41.41 -14.38
N GLY A 187 -29.08 -42.16 -14.29
CA GLY A 187 -28.66 -43.17 -15.26
C GLY A 187 -28.98 -44.63 -14.88
N SER A 188 -29.76 -44.86 -13.81
CA SER A 188 -30.26 -46.18 -13.41
C SER A 188 -31.71 -46.38 -13.84
#